data_AF-L1LE63-F1
#
_entry.id   AF-L1LE63-F1
#
_cell.length_a   1.000
_cell.length_b   1.000
_cell.length_c   1.000
_cell.angle_alpha   90.00
_cell.angle_beta   90.00
_cell.angle_gamma   90.00
#
_symmetry.space_group_name_H-M   'P 1'
#
loop_
_entity.id
_entity.type
_entity.pdbx_description
1 polymer ?
#
loop_
_entity_poly.entity_id
_entity_poly.type
_entity_poly.pdbx_seq_one_letter_code
_entity_poly.pdbx_strand_id
1 'polypeptide(L)'
;MKILAVLWTVCLVGLCHGGGDDGKGLKGAVAQQDPVKPVQPNTQGPPGQTQANPSTPTQQGQAAKPVTASSGKADVLDLASPDESKVDIVKASRNEVEKKEYYPKDTSKITSVMDGGVSMWTATGNEKCCFARSYTKGDSSFLYITIMGGNDLTAKFCEKAGGAWNEVDEEPFNDGVTTMIGGAVKYTSQFGSKVDPTLFNALDSFEDNVKVLKLTPKKGAKATKLTFDSKVVWEDKKPCSSVLFYMDCGTPLLAVIKTKSAGGESRVYVYRDGDQWKDDKEGDHKNKLTALKERCKPGETLDISKREDTDLGIYHCTPYGSGDIDHSFNLRNVAVTKVVDGEYTVWRAGKNEKTCTWAQNIVGNKETLRLEIQTAKKEDILFRKEGGKWKRVQVTQPKASQGSPNPASPSKTTPRPNKSQ
;
A
#
# COMPACT_ATOMS: atom_id res chain seq x y z
N MET A 1 -37.68 -30.60 11.27
CA MET A 1 -38.15 -30.90 9.90
C MET A 1 -39.33 -29.99 9.55
N LYS A 2 -39.20 -29.20 8.48
CA LYS A 2 -40.27 -28.83 7.53
C LYS A 2 -39.62 -28.02 6.41
N ILE A 3 -39.46 -28.65 5.24
CA ILE A 3 -38.92 -28.02 4.04
C ILE A 3 -40.10 -27.39 3.29
N LEU A 4 -39.95 -26.15 2.83
CA LEU A 4 -40.79 -25.57 1.78
C LEU A 4 -39.89 -24.84 0.79
N ALA A 5 -39.96 -25.27 -0.47
CA ALA A 5 -39.25 -24.66 -1.59
C ALA A 5 -40.24 -24.45 -2.74
N VAL A 6 -40.34 -23.20 -3.20
CA VAL A 6 -40.96 -22.80 -4.48
C VAL A 6 -40.08 -21.67 -5.01
N LEU A 7 -39.24 -21.89 -6.03
CA LEU A 7 -39.49 -21.95 -7.48
C LEU A 7 -39.84 -20.60 -8.14
N TRP A 8 -39.28 -20.40 -9.33
CA TRP A 8 -39.26 -19.15 -10.08
C TRP A 8 -40.61 -18.75 -10.68
N THR A 9 -40.78 -17.45 -10.92
CA THR A 9 -41.44 -16.93 -12.14
C THR A 9 -40.61 -15.81 -12.76
N VAL A 10 -40.28 -15.94 -14.05
CA VAL A 10 -39.78 -14.87 -14.91
C VAL A 10 -40.81 -14.68 -16.02
N CYS A 11 -41.31 -13.46 -16.21
CA CYS A 11 -42.12 -13.08 -17.36
C CYS A 11 -41.72 -11.70 -17.90
N LEU A 12 -42.07 -11.45 -19.15
CA LEU A 12 -41.54 -10.38 -20.00
C LEU A 12 -42.61 -9.34 -20.37
N VAL A 13 -42.14 -8.10 -20.57
CA VAL A 13 -42.57 -7.13 -21.60
C VAL A 13 -44.02 -6.61 -21.62
N GLY A 14 -44.11 -5.28 -21.49
CA GLY A 14 -45.09 -4.38 -22.12
C GLY A 14 -44.58 -2.94 -21.91
N LEU A 15 -44.32 -2.07 -22.90
CA LEU A 15 -44.54 -2.07 -24.36
C LEU A 15 -45.96 -1.72 -24.83
N CYS A 16 -46.32 -0.44 -24.70
CA CYS A 16 -47.15 0.38 -25.62
C CYS A 16 -46.79 1.86 -25.34
N HIS A 17 -46.40 2.72 -26.29
CA HIS A 17 -47.01 3.22 -27.55
C HIS A 17 -47.97 4.42 -27.36
N GLY A 18 -47.79 5.50 -28.14
CA GLY A 18 -48.75 6.63 -28.24
C GLY A 18 -48.26 7.98 -28.80
N GLY A 19 -47.98 8.08 -30.12
CA GLY A 19 -47.77 9.34 -30.89
C GLY A 19 -46.39 10.03 -30.75
N GLY A 20 -45.78 10.68 -31.77
CA GLY A 20 -46.11 10.88 -33.20
C GLY A 20 -46.94 12.15 -33.52
N ASP A 21 -46.75 12.93 -34.60
CA ASP A 21 -45.77 13.07 -35.73
C ASP A 21 -46.02 14.49 -36.41
N ASP A 22 -45.30 15.14 -37.35
CA ASP A 22 -44.07 15.03 -38.20
C ASP A 22 -43.35 16.41 -38.15
N GLY A 23 -42.11 16.58 -38.65
CA GLY A 23 -41.50 17.93 -38.67
C GLY A 23 -40.15 18.21 -39.37
N LYS A 24 -39.74 17.46 -40.40
CA LYS A 24 -38.73 17.79 -41.45
C LYS A 24 -37.85 19.08 -41.30
N GLY A 25 -36.51 18.95 -41.32
CA GLY A 25 -35.60 20.13 -41.44
C GLY A 25 -34.12 19.84 -41.76
N LEU A 26 -33.72 19.98 -43.03
CA LEU A 26 -32.39 19.67 -43.60
C LEU A 26 -31.17 20.45 -43.03
N LYS A 27 -30.02 19.75 -43.02
CA LYS A 27 -28.62 20.20 -43.27
C LYS A 27 -28.27 21.71 -43.25
N GLY A 28 -27.27 22.09 -42.45
CA GLY A 28 -26.48 23.32 -42.62
C GLY A 28 -25.28 23.35 -41.65
N ALA A 29 -24.19 24.05 -41.99
CA ALA A 29 -22.98 24.13 -41.16
C ALA A 29 -22.23 25.47 -41.36
N VAL A 30 -21.18 25.67 -40.54
CA VAL A 30 -20.11 26.70 -40.61
C VAL A 30 -20.34 28.02 -39.83
N ALA A 31 -19.42 28.26 -38.89
CA ALA A 31 -18.86 29.50 -38.32
C ALA A 31 -19.74 30.69 -37.89
N GLN A 32 -19.30 31.35 -36.80
CA GLN A 32 -19.65 32.72 -36.44
C GLN A 32 -18.41 33.50 -35.95
N GLN A 33 -18.38 34.79 -36.26
CA GLN A 33 -17.62 35.83 -35.56
C GLN A 33 -18.55 37.04 -35.33
N ASP A 34 -18.42 37.68 -34.16
CA ASP A 34 -18.59 39.12 -33.80
C ASP A 34 -19.49 40.05 -34.65
N PRO A 35 -20.33 40.93 -34.04
CA PRO A 35 -19.78 42.18 -33.50
C PRO A 35 -20.48 42.93 -32.32
N VAL A 36 -19.65 43.58 -31.49
CA VAL A 36 -19.70 44.98 -30.96
C VAL A 36 -21.03 45.66 -30.50
N LYS A 37 -21.16 45.79 -29.17
CA LYS A 37 -21.36 47.01 -28.30
C LYS A 37 -22.11 48.29 -28.81
N PRO A 38 -22.94 48.91 -27.94
CA PRO A 38 -22.77 50.32 -27.51
C PRO A 38 -23.00 50.52 -25.99
N VAL A 39 -23.00 51.69 -25.34
CA VAL A 39 -22.04 52.80 -25.16
C VAL A 39 -22.50 53.62 -23.92
N GLN A 40 -21.51 54.10 -23.15
CA GLN A 40 -21.42 55.09 -22.05
C GLN A 40 -22.43 56.28 -21.98
N PRO A 41 -22.50 56.99 -20.83
CA PRO A 41 -21.68 58.21 -20.64
C PRO A 41 -20.91 58.30 -19.30
N ASN A 42 -20.17 59.40 -19.08
CA ASN A 42 -19.15 59.59 -18.03
C ASN A 42 -18.95 61.08 -17.66
N THR A 43 -18.47 61.40 -16.45
CA THR A 43 -17.99 62.75 -16.03
C THR A 43 -16.83 62.66 -15.03
N GLN A 44 -16.04 63.74 -14.87
CA GLN A 44 -14.65 63.69 -14.39
C GLN A 44 -14.39 64.35 -13.02
N GLY A 45 -13.32 63.93 -12.33
CA GLY A 45 -12.71 64.58 -11.16
C GLY A 45 -11.23 64.15 -10.97
N PRO A 46 -10.31 65.01 -10.46
CA PRO A 46 -8.86 64.84 -10.62
C PRO A 46 -8.10 64.21 -9.41
N PRO A 47 -6.78 63.91 -9.52
CA PRO A 47 -6.11 62.88 -8.71
C PRO A 47 -5.22 63.39 -7.54
N GLY A 48 -4.87 62.47 -6.65
CA GLY A 48 -3.81 62.63 -5.63
C GLY A 48 -2.77 61.51 -5.71
N GLN A 49 -1.49 61.83 -5.44
CA GLN A 49 -0.36 60.90 -5.44
C GLN A 49 -0.04 60.38 -4.03
N THR A 50 0.54 59.19 -3.92
CA THR A 50 1.20 58.73 -2.68
C THR A 50 2.49 57.97 -3.01
N GLN A 51 3.62 58.40 -2.43
CA GLN A 51 4.90 57.68 -2.49
C GLN A 51 5.06 56.69 -1.32
N ALA A 52 6.12 55.89 -1.34
CA ALA A 52 6.36 54.81 -0.38
C ALA A 52 7.08 55.26 0.90
N ASN A 53 6.67 54.66 2.04
CA ASN A 53 7.44 54.26 3.25
C ASN A 53 8.39 55.25 3.97
N PRO A 54 8.82 54.96 5.23
CA PRO A 54 8.28 54.06 6.26
C PRO A 54 8.11 54.77 7.63
N SER A 55 7.77 54.02 8.70
CA SER A 55 8.34 54.10 10.08
C SER A 55 7.30 53.92 11.21
N THR A 56 7.73 53.27 12.30
CA THR A 56 6.97 53.01 13.54
C THR A 56 7.10 54.17 14.54
N PRO A 57 6.18 54.26 15.52
CA PRO A 57 6.62 54.47 16.90
C PRO A 57 6.00 53.50 17.92
N THR A 58 6.72 53.30 19.02
CA THR A 58 6.44 52.33 20.09
C THR A 58 5.41 52.84 21.11
N GLN A 59 4.58 51.94 21.67
CA GLN A 59 4.10 52.05 23.05
C GLN A 59 4.18 50.69 23.76
N GLN A 60 4.17 50.72 25.10
CA GLN A 60 4.66 49.64 25.96
C GLN A 60 3.66 49.31 27.07
N GLY A 61 3.43 48.02 27.29
CA GLY A 61 3.02 47.49 28.60
C GLY A 61 1.52 47.37 28.88
N GLN A 62 1.00 46.15 28.70
CA GLN A 62 0.00 45.60 29.63
C GLN A 62 0.16 44.08 29.69
N ALA A 63 0.27 43.53 30.90
CA ALA A 63 0.59 42.12 31.10
C ALA A 63 -0.68 41.25 31.11
N ALA A 64 -0.95 40.57 30.00
CA ALA A 64 -1.92 39.49 29.98
C ALA A 64 -1.37 38.25 30.70
N LYS A 65 -2.20 37.58 31.51
CA LYS A 65 -1.85 36.30 32.15
C LYS A 65 -1.59 35.23 31.08
N PRO A 66 -0.82 34.17 31.39
CA PRO A 66 -0.65 33.05 30.46
C PRO A 66 -2.01 32.47 30.10
N VAL A 67 -2.42 32.60 28.83
CA VAL A 67 -3.47 31.78 28.27
C VAL A 67 -2.88 30.39 28.18
N THR A 68 -3.32 29.48 29.05
CA THR A 68 -2.85 28.09 29.06
C THR A 68 -3.19 27.45 27.72
N ALA A 69 -2.20 27.42 26.81
CA ALA A 69 -2.33 26.72 25.55
C ALA A 69 -2.65 25.25 25.88
N SER A 70 -3.81 24.78 25.40
CA SER A 70 -4.20 23.39 25.54
C SER A 70 -3.11 22.52 24.92
N SER A 71 -2.35 21.83 25.76
CA SER A 71 -1.26 20.95 25.34
C SER A 71 -1.82 19.64 24.81
N GLY A 72 -2.54 19.74 23.68
CA GLY A 72 -2.88 18.62 22.82
C GLY A 72 -1.58 17.93 22.42
N LYS A 73 -1.22 16.87 23.16
CA LYS A 73 0.06 16.18 23.06
C LYS A 73 0.16 15.57 21.67
N ALA A 74 0.90 16.25 20.79
CA ALA A 74 0.92 15.94 19.37
C ALA A 74 1.20 14.45 19.12
N ASP A 75 0.47 13.88 18.16
CA ASP A 75 0.68 12.51 17.72
C ASP A 75 1.95 12.48 16.84
N VAL A 76 3.07 12.34 17.52
CA VAL A 76 4.43 12.31 16.95
C VAL A 76 4.88 10.87 16.74
N LEU A 77 5.48 10.61 15.58
CA LEU A 77 6.36 9.47 15.35
C LEU A 77 7.82 9.96 15.42
N ASP A 78 8.52 9.68 16.52
CA ASP A 78 9.98 9.83 16.57
C ASP A 78 10.63 8.52 16.12
N LEU A 79 11.53 8.56 15.14
CA LEU A 79 12.22 7.38 14.59
C LEU A 79 13.29 6.82 15.55
N ALA A 80 13.83 7.65 16.45
CA ALA A 80 14.80 7.25 17.46
C ALA A 80 14.13 6.67 18.72
N SER A 81 12.92 7.13 19.06
CA SER A 81 12.14 6.66 20.21
C SER A 81 10.63 6.54 19.91
N PRO A 82 10.23 5.61 19.02
CA PRO A 82 8.84 5.52 18.55
C PRO A 82 7.87 5.01 19.61
N ASP A 83 6.70 5.66 19.70
CA ASP A 83 5.62 5.27 20.60
C ASP A 83 4.86 4.05 20.04
N GLU A 84 5.33 2.84 20.38
CA GLU A 84 4.69 1.57 20.00
C GLU A 84 3.25 1.41 20.55
N SER A 85 2.72 2.33 21.37
CA SER A 85 1.28 2.37 21.64
C SER A 85 0.48 2.90 20.44
N LYS A 86 1.05 3.84 19.67
CA LYS A 86 0.42 4.55 18.53
C LYS A 86 0.79 4.00 17.14
N VAL A 87 1.94 3.33 17.03
CA VAL A 87 2.48 2.83 15.75
C VAL A 87 2.83 1.34 15.86
N ASP A 88 2.61 0.57 14.80
CA ASP A 88 3.22 -0.76 14.65
C ASP A 88 4.54 -0.62 13.89
N ILE A 89 5.57 -1.36 14.31
CA ILE A 89 6.89 -1.32 13.68
C ILE A 89 7.25 -2.73 13.19
N VAL A 90 7.48 -2.87 11.88
CA VAL A 90 8.04 -4.09 11.29
C VAL A 90 9.49 -3.82 10.88
N LYS A 91 10.40 -4.72 11.26
CA LYS A 91 11.84 -4.59 11.04
C LYS A 91 12.33 -5.71 10.13
N ALA A 92 13.23 -5.41 9.21
CA ALA A 92 13.90 -6.39 8.35
C ALA A 92 15.32 -5.93 8.03
N SER A 93 16.28 -6.86 7.99
CA SER A 93 17.69 -6.53 7.73
C SER A 93 18.22 -7.28 6.51
N ARG A 94 18.95 -6.60 5.63
CA ARG A 94 19.62 -7.18 4.45
C ARG A 94 20.86 -6.35 4.10
N ASN A 95 21.99 -7.01 3.83
CA ASN A 95 23.24 -6.35 3.42
C ASN A 95 23.67 -5.21 4.36
N GLU A 96 23.52 -5.43 5.68
CA GLU A 96 23.75 -4.47 6.77
C GLU A 96 22.81 -3.25 6.79
N VAL A 97 21.84 -3.17 5.87
CA VAL A 97 20.76 -2.18 5.92
C VAL A 97 19.67 -2.68 6.86
N GLU A 98 19.32 -1.88 7.86
CA GLU A 98 18.07 -2.04 8.60
C GLU A 98 16.95 -1.30 7.87
N LYS A 99 15.89 -2.00 7.49
CA LYS A 99 14.62 -1.42 7.05
C LYS A 99 13.64 -1.45 8.21
N LYS A 100 13.09 -0.29 8.59
CA LYS A 100 11.95 -0.17 9.51
C LYS A 100 10.73 0.34 8.74
N GLU A 101 9.58 -0.26 8.98
CA GLU A 101 8.28 0.12 8.41
C GLU A 101 7.30 0.42 9.54
N TYR A 102 6.69 1.61 9.47
CA TYR A 102 5.90 2.21 10.53
C TYR A 102 4.45 2.37 10.06
N TYR A 103 3.53 1.80 10.81
CA TYR A 103 2.10 1.80 10.52
C TYR A 103 1.35 2.50 11.66
N PRO A 104 0.95 3.77 11.50
CA PRO A 104 0.01 4.44 12.40
C PRO A 104 -1.24 3.58 12.61
N LYS A 105 -1.69 3.44 13.86
CA LYS A 105 -2.90 2.69 14.21
C LYS A 105 -4.14 3.54 14.01
N ASP A 106 -5.28 2.90 13.74
CA ASP A 106 -6.58 3.57 13.57
C ASP A 106 -6.97 4.50 14.75
N THR A 107 -6.44 4.23 15.95
CA THR A 107 -6.62 5.02 17.18
C THR A 107 -5.66 6.21 17.31
N SER A 108 -4.82 6.52 16.32
CA SER A 108 -3.75 7.53 16.44
C SER A 108 -3.54 8.30 15.14
N LYS A 109 -3.63 9.63 15.18
CA LYS A 109 -3.53 10.49 14.01
C LYS A 109 -2.15 11.13 13.95
N ILE A 110 -1.13 10.40 13.49
CA ILE A 110 0.25 10.91 13.41
C ILE A 110 0.30 12.21 12.57
N THR A 111 0.54 13.34 13.25
CA THR A 111 0.61 14.70 12.68
C THR A 111 2.04 15.24 12.59
N SER A 112 3.04 14.50 13.07
CA SER A 112 4.45 14.85 12.85
C SER A 112 5.33 13.60 12.83
N VAL A 113 6.40 13.65 12.04
CA VAL A 113 7.47 12.64 12.00
C VAL A 113 8.78 13.36 12.28
N MET A 114 9.60 12.81 13.17
CA MET A 114 10.90 13.38 13.56
C MET A 114 11.94 12.29 13.85
N ASP A 115 13.21 12.66 13.94
CA ASP A 115 14.31 11.77 14.33
C ASP A 115 15.10 12.41 15.47
N GLY A 116 14.93 11.91 16.70
CA GLY A 116 15.60 12.47 17.88
C GLY A 116 15.26 13.95 18.12
N GLY A 117 14.01 14.34 17.89
CA GLY A 117 13.56 15.74 17.92
C GLY A 117 13.77 16.56 16.64
N VAL A 118 14.51 16.07 15.63
CA VAL A 118 14.65 16.76 14.33
C VAL A 118 13.40 16.53 13.48
N SER A 119 12.57 17.56 13.31
CA SER A 119 11.31 17.48 12.54
C SER A 119 11.54 17.20 11.06
N MET A 120 11.07 16.04 10.59
CA MET A 120 11.10 15.62 9.19
C MET A 120 9.85 16.03 8.41
N TRP A 121 8.70 16.03 9.10
CA TRP A 121 7.42 16.48 8.56
C TRP A 121 6.48 16.88 9.70
N THR A 122 5.62 17.86 9.43
CA THR A 122 4.50 18.25 10.29
C THR A 122 3.28 18.50 9.41
N ALA A 123 2.12 18.02 9.85
CA ALA A 123 0.85 18.09 9.14
C ALA A 123 0.35 19.52 8.99
N THR A 124 -0.20 19.81 7.81
CA THR A 124 -0.96 21.03 7.53
C THR A 124 -2.46 20.71 7.45
N GLY A 125 -3.31 21.59 7.98
CA GLY A 125 -4.76 21.43 7.91
C GLY A 125 -5.27 20.09 8.45
N ASN A 126 -5.82 19.24 7.57
CA ASN A 126 -6.39 17.95 7.93
C ASN A 126 -5.41 16.76 7.82
N GLU A 127 -4.18 16.96 7.34
CA GLU A 127 -3.25 15.87 6.99
C GLU A 127 -2.97 14.87 8.13
N LYS A 128 -2.65 13.62 7.76
CA LYS A 128 -2.05 12.61 8.64
C LYS A 128 -0.97 11.81 7.91
N CYS A 129 0.05 11.36 8.64
CA CYS A 129 0.88 10.25 8.19
C CYS A 129 0.05 8.96 8.30
N CYS A 130 0.14 8.11 7.28
CA CYS A 130 -0.56 6.82 7.20
C CYS A 130 0.39 5.63 6.96
N PHE A 131 1.62 5.90 6.52
CA PHE A 131 2.72 4.94 6.44
C PHE A 131 4.04 5.69 6.43
N ALA A 132 5.08 5.15 7.06
CA ALA A 132 6.45 5.59 6.85
C ALA A 132 7.41 4.40 6.74
N ARG A 133 8.53 4.58 6.05
CA ARG A 133 9.59 3.58 5.90
C ARG A 133 10.94 4.25 6.01
N SER A 134 11.81 3.75 6.90
CA SER A 134 13.21 4.15 6.95
C SER A 134 14.15 3.01 6.52
N TYR A 135 15.27 3.39 5.92
CA TYR A 135 16.42 2.52 5.65
C TYR A 135 17.64 3.15 6.32
N THR A 136 18.44 2.37 7.03
CA THR A 136 19.62 2.88 7.76
C THR A 136 20.80 1.93 7.57
N LYS A 137 21.98 2.48 7.26
CA LYS A 137 23.25 1.73 7.21
C LYS A 137 24.40 2.67 7.59
N GLY A 138 25.02 2.42 8.74
CA GLY A 138 25.96 3.37 9.35
C GLY A 138 25.28 4.72 9.61
N ASP A 139 25.98 5.82 9.34
CA ASP A 139 25.46 7.18 9.52
C ASP A 139 24.47 7.61 8.43
N SER A 140 24.42 6.91 7.29
CA SER A 140 23.47 7.17 6.21
C SER A 140 22.09 6.61 6.53
N SER A 141 21.05 7.40 6.27
CA SER A 141 19.65 6.96 6.36
C SER A 141 18.78 7.58 5.28
N PHE A 142 17.73 6.86 4.88
CA PHE A 142 16.68 7.34 3.98
C PHE A 142 15.33 7.19 4.67
N LEU A 143 14.43 8.16 4.46
CA LEU A 143 13.06 8.16 5.00
C LEU A 143 12.04 8.48 3.91
N TYR A 144 11.04 7.61 3.79
CA TYR A 144 9.83 7.84 2.99
C TYR A 144 8.63 7.99 3.95
N ILE A 145 7.86 9.06 3.78
CA ILE A 145 6.61 9.33 4.52
C ILE A 145 5.46 9.38 3.52
N THR A 146 4.37 8.66 3.80
CA THR A 146 3.10 8.77 3.09
C THR A 146 2.14 9.63 3.89
N ILE A 147 1.63 10.66 3.23
CA ILE A 147 0.78 11.69 3.82
C ILE A 147 -0.58 11.63 3.13
N MET A 148 -1.64 11.55 3.93
CA MET A 148 -3.02 11.58 3.46
C MET A 148 -3.60 12.97 3.75
N GLY A 149 -4.00 13.69 2.70
CA GLY A 149 -4.66 14.99 2.78
C GLY A 149 -5.99 14.96 2.01
N GLY A 150 -7.11 14.89 2.71
CA GLY A 150 -8.43 14.71 2.08
C GLY A 150 -8.51 13.40 1.28
N ASN A 151 -8.70 13.51 -0.05
CA ASN A 151 -8.78 12.37 -0.99
C ASN A 151 -7.48 12.21 -1.81
N ASP A 152 -6.33 12.58 -1.26
CA ASP A 152 -5.03 12.51 -1.92
C ASP A 152 -3.95 11.88 -1.04
N LEU A 153 -3.10 11.08 -1.67
CA LEU A 153 -2.00 10.35 -1.06
C LEU A 153 -0.65 10.85 -1.60
N THR A 154 -0.06 11.80 -0.89
CA THR A 154 1.23 12.41 -1.23
C THR A 154 2.38 11.63 -0.58
N ALA A 155 3.60 11.93 -1.02
CA ALA A 155 4.82 11.29 -0.55
C ALA A 155 5.87 12.37 -0.25
N LYS A 156 6.60 12.21 0.85
CA LYS A 156 7.80 12.98 1.19
C LYS A 156 8.99 12.03 1.25
N PHE A 157 10.13 12.44 0.69
CA PHE A 157 11.36 11.65 0.67
C PHE A 157 12.49 12.47 1.29
N CYS A 158 13.30 11.83 2.12
CA CYS A 158 14.40 12.49 2.82
C CYS A 158 15.63 11.59 2.91
N GLU A 159 16.81 12.22 2.95
CA GLU A 159 18.12 11.59 3.11
C GLU A 159 18.88 12.22 4.28
N LYS A 160 19.53 11.38 5.09
CA LYS A 160 20.45 11.78 6.16
C LYS A 160 21.88 11.63 5.66
N ALA A 161 22.53 12.77 5.42
CA ALA A 161 23.90 12.86 4.90
C ALA A 161 24.71 13.84 5.77
N GLY A 162 25.93 13.44 6.18
CA GLY A 162 26.74 14.24 7.12
C GLY A 162 26.06 14.47 8.48
N GLY A 163 25.17 13.57 8.90
CA GLY A 163 24.36 13.70 10.12
C GLY A 163 23.11 14.59 9.97
N ALA A 164 23.04 15.43 8.95
CA ALA A 164 21.89 16.31 8.68
C ALA A 164 20.86 15.65 7.76
N TRP A 165 19.58 15.90 8.02
CA TRP A 165 18.47 15.46 7.18
C TRP A 165 18.13 16.51 6.12
N ASN A 166 17.94 16.06 4.88
CA ASN A 166 17.56 16.88 3.73
C ASN A 166 16.35 16.26 3.01
N GLU A 167 15.50 17.09 2.40
CA GLU A 167 14.43 16.64 1.50
C GLU A 167 15.00 16.39 0.09
N VAL A 168 14.53 15.33 -0.57
CA VAL A 168 15.01 14.89 -1.90
C VAL A 168 13.86 14.49 -2.82
N ASP A 169 14.10 14.46 -4.13
CA ASP A 169 13.15 13.93 -5.12
C ASP A 169 13.04 12.39 -5.06
N GLU A 170 11.95 11.85 -5.63
CA GLU A 170 11.68 10.40 -5.68
C GLU A 170 12.75 9.60 -6.43
N GLU A 171 13.36 10.13 -7.50
CA GLU A 171 14.44 9.45 -8.25
C GLU A 171 15.73 9.32 -7.41
N PRO A 172 16.36 10.42 -6.90
CA PRO A 172 17.51 10.34 -6.00
C PRO A 172 17.28 9.46 -4.76
N PHE A 173 16.08 9.49 -4.16
CA PHE A 173 15.73 8.61 -3.05
C PHE A 173 15.80 7.12 -3.44
N ASN A 174 15.19 6.74 -4.56
CA ASN A 174 15.19 5.35 -5.01
C ASN A 174 16.60 4.87 -5.40
N ASP A 175 17.40 5.72 -6.05
CA ASP A 175 18.79 5.39 -6.42
C ASP A 175 19.70 5.27 -5.19
N GLY A 176 19.55 6.16 -4.21
CA GLY A 176 20.27 6.12 -2.92
C GLY A 176 19.95 4.88 -2.10
N VAL A 177 18.66 4.54 -1.96
CA VAL A 177 18.21 3.29 -1.30
C VAL A 177 18.71 2.04 -2.05
N THR A 178 18.66 2.04 -3.38
CA THR A 178 19.16 0.93 -4.22
C THR A 178 20.67 0.74 -4.04
N THR A 179 21.43 1.83 -3.99
CA THR A 179 22.88 1.84 -3.73
C THR A 179 23.19 1.33 -2.32
N MET A 180 22.48 1.83 -1.30
CA MET A 180 22.64 1.43 0.11
C MET A 180 22.43 -0.08 0.32
N ILE A 181 21.45 -0.69 -0.36
CA ILE A 181 21.17 -2.14 -0.28
C ILE A 181 22.12 -2.97 -1.17
N GLY A 182 23.01 -2.32 -1.95
CA GLY A 182 24.03 -2.98 -2.76
C GLY A 182 23.56 -3.44 -4.14
N GLY A 183 22.70 -2.65 -4.80
CA GLY A 183 22.33 -2.79 -6.22
C GLY A 183 21.45 -3.99 -6.60
N ALA A 184 21.43 -5.05 -5.79
CA ALA A 184 20.67 -6.29 -6.04
C ALA A 184 19.16 -6.18 -5.74
N VAL A 185 18.61 -4.96 -5.65
CA VAL A 185 17.18 -4.67 -5.47
C VAL A 185 16.74 -3.74 -6.61
N LYS A 186 16.05 -4.30 -7.61
CA LYS A 186 15.64 -3.55 -8.80
C LYS A 186 14.41 -2.65 -8.57
N TYR A 187 13.65 -2.89 -7.49
CA TYR A 187 12.37 -2.23 -7.21
C TYR A 187 12.19 -1.97 -5.70
N THR A 188 11.69 -0.79 -5.33
CA THR A 188 11.34 -0.41 -3.95
C THR A 188 9.91 -0.80 -3.53
N SER A 189 9.12 -1.34 -4.47
CA SER A 189 7.86 -2.05 -4.27
C SER A 189 8.00 -3.54 -4.61
N GLN A 190 7.32 -4.41 -3.86
CA GLN A 190 7.20 -5.85 -4.17
C GLN A 190 6.46 -6.13 -5.50
N PHE A 191 5.72 -5.15 -6.04
CA PHE A 191 4.97 -5.25 -7.29
C PHE A 191 5.68 -4.60 -8.48
N GLY A 192 6.89 -4.07 -8.31
CA GLY A 192 7.63 -3.38 -9.38
C GLY A 192 7.96 -4.23 -10.62
N SER A 193 7.87 -5.56 -10.53
CA SER A 193 7.95 -6.48 -11.68
C SER A 193 6.64 -6.68 -12.45
N LYS A 194 5.50 -6.26 -11.89
CA LYS A 194 4.17 -6.39 -12.50
C LYS A 194 3.74 -5.16 -13.30
N VAL A 195 4.44 -4.04 -13.14
CA VAL A 195 4.23 -2.77 -13.86
C VAL A 195 5.43 -2.49 -14.75
N ASP A 196 5.33 -1.54 -15.68
CA ASP A 196 6.47 -1.14 -16.53
C ASP A 196 7.51 -0.33 -15.71
N PRO A 197 8.72 -0.87 -15.47
CA PRO A 197 9.74 -0.21 -14.65
C PRO A 197 10.62 0.77 -15.45
N THR A 198 10.44 0.83 -16.77
CA THR A 198 11.03 1.88 -17.63
C THR A 198 10.17 3.14 -17.60
N LEU A 199 8.85 2.96 -17.43
CA LEU A 199 7.85 4.02 -17.43
C LEU A 199 7.58 4.60 -16.03
N PHE A 200 7.60 3.78 -14.99
CA PHE A 200 7.18 4.16 -13.63
C PHE A 200 8.24 3.89 -12.55
N ASN A 201 8.28 4.76 -11.55
CA ASN A 201 8.68 4.43 -10.18
C ASN A 201 7.48 3.80 -9.45
N ALA A 202 7.73 2.89 -8.51
CA ALA A 202 6.70 2.06 -7.89
C ALA A 202 6.94 1.90 -6.38
N LEU A 203 6.01 2.37 -5.56
CA LEU A 203 6.10 2.39 -4.10
C LEU A 203 4.93 1.66 -3.43
N ASP A 204 5.25 0.73 -2.53
CA ASP A 204 4.26 0.12 -1.64
C ASP A 204 3.93 1.10 -0.50
N SER A 205 2.65 1.32 -0.24
CA SER A 205 2.17 2.11 0.90
C SER A 205 0.79 1.64 1.37
N PHE A 206 0.15 2.38 2.28
CA PHE A 206 -1.15 2.07 2.87
C PHE A 206 -2.05 3.31 2.92
N GLU A 207 -3.33 3.11 2.61
CA GLU A 207 -4.40 4.08 2.84
C GLU A 207 -5.38 3.46 3.85
N ASP A 208 -5.33 3.95 5.09
CA ASP A 208 -5.94 3.30 6.26
C ASP A 208 -5.48 1.82 6.33
N ASN A 209 -6.40 0.85 6.44
CA ASN A 209 -6.07 -0.58 6.43
C ASN A 209 -5.85 -1.19 5.03
N VAL A 210 -5.99 -0.41 3.94
CA VAL A 210 -5.86 -0.93 2.56
C VAL A 210 -4.44 -0.75 2.05
N LYS A 211 -3.79 -1.84 1.63
CA LYS A 211 -2.50 -1.75 0.93
C LYS A 211 -2.70 -1.08 -0.43
N VAL A 212 -1.85 -0.09 -0.73
CA VAL A 212 -1.83 0.60 -2.02
C VAL A 212 -0.48 0.45 -2.71
N LEU A 213 -0.53 0.47 -4.04
CA LEU A 213 0.65 0.61 -4.90
C LEU A 213 0.56 1.97 -5.58
N LYS A 214 1.47 2.89 -5.22
CA LYS A 214 1.62 4.18 -5.88
C LYS A 214 2.60 4.05 -7.04
N LEU A 215 2.22 4.58 -8.20
CA LEU A 215 3.13 4.77 -9.32
C LEU A 215 3.31 6.26 -9.62
N THR A 216 4.55 6.64 -9.94
CA THR A 216 4.92 7.97 -10.45
C THR A 216 5.63 7.77 -11.78
N PRO A 217 5.21 8.40 -12.90
CA PRO A 217 5.94 8.34 -14.16
C PRO A 217 7.36 8.89 -13.99
N LYS A 218 8.35 8.20 -14.58
CA LYS A 218 9.76 8.63 -14.54
C LYS A 218 9.99 9.94 -15.29
N LYS A 219 11.07 10.65 -14.96
CA LYS A 219 11.34 12.00 -15.47
C LYS A 219 11.44 12.02 -17.00
N GLY A 220 10.54 12.77 -17.63
CA GLY A 220 10.43 12.88 -19.09
C GLY A 220 9.65 11.75 -19.79
N ALA A 221 9.21 10.71 -19.07
CA ALA A 221 8.46 9.60 -19.63
C ALA A 221 6.99 9.98 -19.95
N LYS A 222 6.42 9.41 -21.02
CA LYS A 222 5.05 9.68 -21.48
C LYS A 222 4.13 8.50 -21.15
N ALA A 223 3.61 8.48 -19.93
CA ALA A 223 2.78 7.39 -19.43
C ALA A 223 1.32 7.45 -19.90
N THR A 224 1.10 7.15 -21.19
CA THR A 224 -0.23 7.08 -21.85
C THR A 224 -0.92 5.72 -21.70
N LYS A 225 -0.22 4.68 -21.24
CA LYS A 225 -0.74 3.33 -21.04
C LYS A 225 -0.32 2.81 -19.67
N LEU A 226 -1.23 2.12 -19.00
CA LEU A 226 -1.02 1.49 -17.70
C LEU A 226 -1.31 -0.01 -17.82
N THR A 227 -0.35 -0.83 -17.40
CA THR A 227 -0.47 -2.28 -17.31
C THR A 227 -0.19 -2.76 -15.89
N PHE A 228 -0.80 -3.89 -15.53
CA PHE A 228 -0.47 -4.65 -14.33
C PHE A 228 -0.54 -6.15 -14.65
N ASP A 229 0.52 -6.90 -14.33
CA ASP A 229 0.67 -8.32 -14.64
C ASP A 229 0.45 -8.62 -16.14
N SER A 230 1.04 -7.76 -16.99
CA SER A 230 0.86 -7.70 -18.46
C SER A 230 -0.56 -7.44 -18.97
N LYS A 231 -1.58 -7.34 -18.11
CA LYS A 231 -2.94 -6.93 -18.49
C LYS A 231 -3.03 -5.41 -18.58
N VAL A 232 -3.79 -4.89 -19.54
CA VAL A 232 -4.09 -3.45 -19.64
C VAL A 232 -5.10 -3.06 -18.55
N VAL A 233 -4.82 -1.96 -17.87
CA VAL A 233 -5.69 -1.36 -16.83
C VAL A 233 -6.35 -0.10 -17.36
N TRP A 234 -5.60 0.73 -18.09
CA TRP A 234 -6.04 2.03 -18.61
C TRP A 234 -5.14 2.47 -19.77
N GLU A 235 -5.68 3.24 -20.72
CA GLU A 235 -4.95 3.83 -21.85
C GLU A 235 -5.68 5.09 -22.36
N ASP A 236 -4.95 6.21 -22.50
CA ASP A 236 -5.45 7.51 -23.01
C ASP A 236 -4.35 8.18 -23.84
N LYS A 237 -4.71 9.11 -24.72
CA LYS A 237 -3.77 10.02 -25.41
C LYS A 237 -3.10 11.00 -24.42
N LYS A 238 -3.75 11.30 -23.29
CA LYS A 238 -3.20 12.13 -22.20
C LYS A 238 -2.24 11.29 -21.33
N PRO A 239 -1.01 11.75 -21.03
CA PRO A 239 -0.16 11.07 -20.07
C PRO A 239 -0.72 11.20 -18.64
N CYS A 240 -0.61 10.11 -17.87
CA CYS A 240 -0.86 10.17 -16.43
C CYS A 240 0.26 10.93 -15.70
N SER A 241 -0.05 11.42 -14.50
CA SER A 241 0.88 12.10 -13.57
C SER A 241 1.15 11.29 -12.31
N SER A 242 0.23 10.41 -11.91
CA SER A 242 0.41 9.38 -10.87
C SER A 242 -0.74 8.37 -10.96
N VAL A 243 -0.51 7.16 -10.46
CA VAL A 243 -1.53 6.12 -10.28
C VAL A 243 -1.53 5.67 -8.83
N LEU A 244 -2.72 5.45 -8.26
CA LEU A 244 -2.91 4.71 -7.02
C LEU A 244 -3.74 3.46 -7.31
N PHE A 245 -3.16 2.28 -7.11
CA PHE A 245 -3.91 1.02 -7.06
C PHE A 245 -4.27 0.68 -5.62
N TYR A 246 -5.49 0.22 -5.39
CA TYR A 246 -5.93 -0.38 -4.13
C TYR A 246 -5.94 -1.91 -4.26
N MET A 247 -5.27 -2.59 -3.33
CA MET A 247 -4.89 -3.99 -3.43
C MET A 247 -5.67 -4.88 -2.46
N ASP A 248 -6.14 -6.03 -2.95
CA ASP A 248 -6.84 -7.07 -2.20
C ASP A 248 -6.07 -8.40 -2.40
N CYS A 249 -5.50 -9.00 -1.35
CA CYS A 249 -4.55 -10.12 -1.43
C CYS A 249 -3.35 -9.89 -2.39
N GLY A 250 -2.96 -8.63 -2.62
CA GLY A 250 -1.92 -8.28 -3.60
C GLY A 250 -2.38 -8.31 -5.07
N THR A 251 -3.69 -8.39 -5.29
CA THR A 251 -4.35 -8.19 -6.58
C THR A 251 -4.99 -6.79 -6.61
N PRO A 252 -4.73 -5.95 -7.61
CA PRO A 252 -5.42 -4.66 -7.73
C PRO A 252 -6.90 -4.87 -8.08
N LEU A 253 -7.79 -4.20 -7.34
CA LEU A 253 -9.24 -4.19 -7.60
C LEU A 253 -9.78 -2.82 -8.03
N LEU A 254 -9.14 -1.74 -7.59
CA LEU A 254 -9.51 -0.36 -7.91
C LEU A 254 -8.23 0.40 -8.29
N ALA A 255 -8.35 1.37 -9.20
CA ALA A 255 -7.27 2.33 -9.44
C ALA A 255 -7.79 3.76 -9.68
N VAL A 256 -7.00 4.74 -9.27
CA VAL A 256 -7.17 6.16 -9.60
C VAL A 256 -5.98 6.61 -10.42
N ILE A 257 -6.23 7.00 -11.67
CA ILE A 257 -5.23 7.55 -12.58
C ILE A 257 -5.40 9.07 -12.61
N LYS A 258 -4.40 9.81 -12.11
CA LYS A 258 -4.31 11.26 -12.30
C LYS A 258 -3.71 11.53 -13.67
N THR A 259 -4.26 12.48 -14.42
CA THR A 259 -3.86 12.83 -15.79
C THR A 259 -3.62 14.33 -15.92
N LYS A 260 -2.55 14.74 -16.61
CA LYS A 260 -2.24 16.15 -16.82
C LYS A 260 -2.75 16.61 -18.19
N SER A 261 -3.41 17.76 -18.21
CA SER A 261 -3.93 18.41 -19.42
C SER A 261 -3.67 19.92 -19.38
N ALA A 262 -3.85 20.61 -20.51
CA ALA A 262 -3.74 22.07 -20.57
C ALA A 262 -4.79 22.80 -19.68
N GLY A 263 -5.89 22.14 -19.32
CA GLY A 263 -6.90 22.65 -18.39
C GLY A 263 -6.70 22.24 -16.93
N GLY A 264 -5.57 21.61 -16.57
CA GLY A 264 -5.27 21.13 -15.22
C GLY A 264 -5.22 19.61 -15.09
N GLU A 265 -5.29 19.11 -13.85
CA GLU A 265 -5.28 17.68 -13.53
C GLU A 265 -6.72 17.11 -13.52
N SER A 266 -6.93 15.98 -14.20
CA SER A 266 -8.17 15.20 -14.18
C SER A 266 -7.95 13.79 -13.65
N ARG A 267 -8.95 13.22 -12.95
CA ARG A 267 -8.89 11.85 -12.42
C ARG A 267 -9.74 10.92 -13.27
N VAL A 268 -9.19 9.76 -13.62
CA VAL A 268 -9.92 8.60 -14.14
C VAL A 268 -10.00 7.58 -13.02
N TYR A 269 -11.20 7.09 -12.75
CA TYR A 269 -11.46 6.04 -11.78
C TYR A 269 -11.71 4.75 -12.55
N VAL A 270 -11.06 3.66 -12.16
CA VAL A 270 -11.30 2.33 -12.75
C VAL A 270 -11.47 1.27 -11.67
N TYR A 271 -12.23 0.23 -11.99
CA TYR A 271 -12.38 -0.98 -11.17
C TYR A 271 -12.17 -2.23 -12.01
N ARG A 272 -11.75 -3.31 -11.34
CA ARG A 272 -11.63 -4.64 -11.94
C ARG A 272 -12.99 -5.33 -11.90
N ASP A 273 -13.44 -5.80 -13.05
CA ASP A 273 -14.64 -6.62 -13.20
C ASP A 273 -14.23 -7.99 -13.76
N GLY A 274 -14.24 -8.99 -12.88
CA GLY A 274 -13.67 -10.31 -13.13
C GLY A 274 -12.20 -10.23 -13.56
N ASP A 275 -11.96 -10.28 -14.86
CA ASP A 275 -10.62 -10.31 -15.46
C ASP A 275 -10.33 -9.13 -16.41
N GLN A 276 -11.26 -8.16 -16.47
CA GLN A 276 -11.16 -6.91 -17.23
C GLN A 276 -11.12 -5.69 -16.29
N TRP A 277 -10.76 -4.53 -16.83
CA TRP A 277 -10.85 -3.23 -16.17
C TRP A 277 -11.92 -2.37 -16.85
N LYS A 278 -12.66 -1.60 -16.05
CA LYS A 278 -13.77 -0.75 -16.49
C LYS A 278 -13.71 0.61 -15.81
N ASP A 279 -14.10 1.65 -16.54
CA ASP A 279 -14.26 3.00 -16.00
C ASP A 279 -15.36 3.05 -14.93
N ASP A 280 -15.12 3.87 -13.91
CA ASP A 280 -15.98 4.06 -12.75
C ASP A 280 -16.37 5.53 -12.58
N LYS A 281 -17.46 5.79 -11.85
CA LYS A 281 -17.77 7.17 -11.40
C LYS A 281 -17.11 7.41 -10.04
N GLU A 282 -16.74 8.65 -9.75
CA GLU A 282 -16.07 9.00 -8.48
C GLU A 282 -16.87 8.55 -7.23
N GLY A 283 -18.19 8.71 -7.24
CA GLY A 283 -19.06 8.25 -6.14
C GLY A 283 -19.10 6.72 -6.02
N ASP A 284 -19.27 6.03 -7.15
CA ASP A 284 -19.32 4.57 -7.20
C ASP A 284 -17.97 3.93 -6.84
N HIS A 285 -16.86 4.60 -7.15
CA HIS A 285 -15.52 4.22 -6.73
C HIS A 285 -15.29 4.43 -5.23
N LYS A 286 -15.73 5.56 -4.66
CA LYS A 286 -15.68 5.82 -3.21
C LYS A 286 -16.50 4.80 -2.41
N ASN A 287 -17.63 4.34 -2.94
CA ASN A 287 -18.43 3.28 -2.35
C ASN A 287 -17.67 1.93 -2.35
N LYS A 288 -17.07 1.53 -3.48
CA LYS A 288 -16.22 0.33 -3.55
C LYS A 288 -15.00 0.41 -2.63
N LEU A 289 -14.34 1.57 -2.57
CA LEU A 289 -13.17 1.79 -1.69
C LEU A 289 -13.56 1.74 -0.21
N THR A 290 -14.72 2.29 0.16
CA THR A 290 -15.26 2.15 1.53
C THR A 290 -15.48 0.68 1.88
N ALA A 291 -16.14 -0.09 1.01
CA ALA A 291 -16.35 -1.52 1.23
C ALA A 291 -15.03 -2.34 1.29
N LEU A 292 -13.99 -1.93 0.57
CA LEU A 292 -12.65 -2.51 0.68
C LEU A 292 -11.97 -2.13 2.02
N LYS A 293 -12.08 -0.87 2.45
CA LYS A 293 -11.57 -0.41 3.77
C LYS A 293 -12.22 -1.15 4.94
N GLU A 294 -13.53 -1.39 4.88
CA GLU A 294 -14.25 -2.20 5.88
C GLU A 294 -13.77 -3.66 5.88
N ARG A 295 -13.64 -4.31 4.71
CA ARG A 295 -13.15 -5.71 4.60
C ARG A 295 -11.74 -5.90 5.18
N CYS A 296 -10.88 -4.89 5.07
CA CYS A 296 -9.51 -4.93 5.58
C CYS A 296 -9.37 -4.63 7.08
N LYS A 297 -10.46 -4.34 7.83
CA LYS A 297 -10.37 -4.04 9.27
C LYS A 297 -10.05 -5.28 10.12
N PRO A 298 -9.01 -5.25 10.98
CA PRO A 298 -8.67 -6.36 11.87
C PRO A 298 -9.82 -6.76 12.82
N GLY A 299 -10.19 -8.05 12.84
CA GLY A 299 -11.16 -8.55 13.82
C GLY A 299 -11.53 -10.04 13.75
N GLU A 300 -11.37 -10.70 12.61
CA GLU A 300 -12.11 -11.95 12.35
C GLU A 300 -11.51 -13.23 12.95
N THR A 301 -12.35 -14.25 13.10
CA THR A 301 -11.99 -15.57 13.67
C THR A 301 -12.24 -16.72 12.70
N LEU A 302 -11.16 -17.35 12.21
CA LEU A 302 -11.24 -18.63 11.51
C LEU A 302 -11.37 -19.79 12.51
N ASP A 303 -12.26 -20.74 12.23
CA ASP A 303 -12.38 -22.01 12.95
C ASP A 303 -12.07 -23.19 12.01
N ILE A 304 -10.90 -23.81 12.19
CA ILE A 304 -10.43 -24.90 11.31
C ILE A 304 -11.15 -26.23 11.57
N SER A 305 -11.91 -26.34 12.67
CA SER A 305 -12.62 -27.57 13.02
C SER A 305 -13.82 -27.83 12.09
N LYS A 306 -14.42 -26.76 11.54
CA LYS A 306 -15.67 -26.81 10.77
C LYS A 306 -15.54 -27.40 9.37
N ARG A 307 -14.38 -27.21 8.72
CA ARG A 307 -14.04 -27.83 7.42
C ARG A 307 -15.07 -27.52 6.32
N GLU A 308 -15.44 -26.25 6.21
CA GLU A 308 -16.46 -25.72 5.30
C GLU A 308 -16.02 -24.38 4.67
N ASP A 309 -16.64 -23.98 3.56
CA ASP A 309 -16.51 -22.64 2.99
C ASP A 309 -17.14 -21.60 3.93
N THR A 310 -16.55 -20.41 4.00
CA THR A 310 -17.02 -19.31 4.86
C THR A 310 -16.89 -17.96 4.16
N ASP A 311 -17.48 -16.90 4.72
CA ASP A 311 -17.26 -15.53 4.26
C ASP A 311 -15.77 -15.12 4.34
N LEU A 312 -15.01 -15.75 5.24
CA LEU A 312 -13.57 -15.54 5.40
C LEU A 312 -12.75 -16.14 4.26
N GLY A 313 -13.20 -17.25 3.64
CA GLY A 313 -12.35 -18.04 2.76
C GLY A 313 -12.96 -19.30 2.17
N ILE A 314 -12.26 -19.86 1.19
CA ILE A 314 -12.60 -21.13 0.54
C ILE A 314 -11.81 -22.26 1.19
N TYR A 315 -12.48 -23.39 1.44
CA TYR A 315 -11.93 -24.60 2.04
C TYR A 315 -11.64 -25.68 0.98
N HIS A 316 -10.53 -26.39 1.16
CA HIS A 316 -10.09 -27.49 0.32
C HIS A 316 -9.68 -28.70 1.18
N CYS A 317 -9.99 -29.89 0.69
CA CYS A 317 -9.68 -31.17 1.34
C CYS A 317 -9.00 -32.08 0.32
N THR A 318 -7.75 -32.48 0.55
CA THR A 318 -6.99 -33.34 -0.37
C THR A 318 -6.18 -34.41 0.39
N PRO A 319 -6.00 -35.62 -0.18
CA PRO A 319 -5.08 -36.61 0.37
C PRO A 319 -3.64 -36.09 0.37
N TYR A 320 -2.90 -36.33 1.47
CA TYR A 320 -1.53 -35.86 1.65
C TYR A 320 -0.60 -37.02 2.03
N GLY A 321 0.34 -37.37 1.15
CA GLY A 321 1.35 -38.39 1.42
C GLY A 321 0.76 -39.77 1.75
N SER A 322 1.35 -40.45 2.74
CA SER A 322 1.00 -41.82 3.13
C SER A 322 -0.17 -41.89 4.13
N GLY A 323 -1.34 -41.39 3.73
CA GLY A 323 -2.59 -41.54 4.49
C GLY A 323 -2.95 -40.38 5.43
N ASP A 324 -2.21 -39.27 5.40
CA ASP A 324 -2.64 -38.01 6.04
C ASP A 324 -3.59 -37.24 5.08
N ILE A 325 -4.29 -36.23 5.59
CA ILE A 325 -5.24 -35.37 4.85
C ILE A 325 -4.85 -33.90 5.04
N ASP A 326 -4.77 -33.13 3.97
CA ASP A 326 -4.60 -31.67 3.98
C ASP A 326 -5.99 -30.99 4.01
N HIS A 327 -6.23 -30.23 5.07
CA HIS A 327 -7.35 -29.30 5.21
C HIS A 327 -6.82 -27.87 5.06
N SER A 328 -7.00 -27.28 3.88
CA SER A 328 -6.47 -25.97 3.50
C SER A 328 -7.57 -24.91 3.41
N PHE A 329 -7.31 -23.73 3.97
CA PHE A 329 -8.24 -22.59 4.03
C PHE A 329 -7.58 -21.37 3.38
N ASN A 330 -8.14 -20.89 2.26
CA ASN A 330 -7.64 -19.77 1.47
C ASN A 330 -8.48 -18.52 1.75
N LEU A 331 -7.90 -17.53 2.45
CA LEU A 331 -8.65 -16.44 3.09
C LEU A 331 -8.71 -15.19 2.20
N ARG A 332 -9.92 -14.63 2.02
CA ARG A 332 -10.27 -13.59 1.02
C ARG A 332 -9.87 -12.18 1.45
N ASN A 333 -8.61 -11.99 1.83
CA ASN A 333 -8.06 -10.73 2.37
C ASN A 333 -8.78 -10.19 3.62
N VAL A 334 -9.67 -10.99 4.21
CA VAL A 334 -10.35 -10.69 5.47
C VAL A 334 -9.31 -10.75 6.59
N ALA A 335 -9.30 -9.74 7.44
CA ALA A 335 -8.28 -9.58 8.46
C ALA A 335 -8.55 -10.51 9.67
N VAL A 336 -8.28 -11.81 9.48
CA VAL A 336 -8.39 -12.88 10.48
C VAL A 336 -7.32 -12.70 11.56
N THR A 337 -7.75 -12.26 12.75
CA THR A 337 -6.92 -12.01 13.93
C THR A 337 -6.95 -13.14 14.96
N LYS A 338 -7.73 -14.20 14.73
CA LYS A 338 -7.79 -15.38 15.58
C LYS A 338 -7.98 -16.63 14.71
N VAL A 339 -7.26 -17.69 15.05
CA VAL A 339 -7.48 -19.05 14.50
C VAL A 339 -7.78 -19.98 15.67
N VAL A 340 -8.91 -20.67 15.59
CA VAL A 340 -9.36 -21.67 16.56
C VAL A 340 -9.52 -23.04 15.94
N ASP A 341 -9.49 -24.05 16.78
CA ASP A 341 -9.83 -25.45 16.52
C ASP A 341 -10.96 -25.79 17.49
N GLY A 342 -12.19 -25.42 17.09
CA GLY A 342 -13.36 -25.35 17.97
C GLY A 342 -13.14 -24.38 19.13
N GLU A 343 -13.32 -24.84 20.36
CA GLU A 343 -13.07 -24.04 21.58
C GLU A 343 -11.59 -23.67 21.78
N TYR A 344 -10.64 -24.42 21.20
CA TYR A 344 -9.22 -24.19 21.43
C TYR A 344 -8.69 -23.02 20.58
N THR A 345 -8.21 -21.94 21.21
CA THR A 345 -7.53 -20.86 20.48
C THR A 345 -6.09 -21.27 20.13
N VAL A 346 -5.85 -21.55 18.85
CA VAL A 346 -4.55 -22.01 18.33
C VAL A 346 -3.58 -20.86 18.15
N TRP A 347 -4.08 -19.77 17.56
CA TRP A 347 -3.35 -18.52 17.37
C TRP A 347 -4.30 -17.33 17.56
N ARG A 348 -3.72 -16.22 18.00
CA ARG A 348 -4.34 -14.91 18.02
C ARG A 348 -3.26 -13.89 17.70
N ALA A 349 -3.59 -12.93 16.82
CA ALA A 349 -2.72 -11.83 16.48
C ALA A 349 -2.20 -11.12 17.74
N GLY A 350 -0.88 -11.09 17.87
CA GLY A 350 -0.22 -10.10 18.72
C GLY A 350 -0.45 -8.67 18.20
N LYS A 351 -0.10 -7.67 19.01
CA LYS A 351 -0.33 -6.24 18.69
C LYS A 351 0.16 -5.81 17.30
N ASN A 352 1.17 -6.50 16.75
CA ASN A 352 1.84 -6.15 15.50
C ASN A 352 1.62 -7.19 14.37
N GLU A 353 0.81 -8.25 14.59
CA GLU A 353 0.62 -9.35 13.62
C GLU A 353 -0.60 -9.09 12.71
N LYS A 354 -0.37 -8.64 11.47
CA LYS A 354 -1.43 -8.12 10.57
C LYS A 354 -2.20 -9.18 9.75
N THR A 355 -2.56 -10.26 10.43
CA THR A 355 -3.60 -11.26 10.08
C THR A 355 -3.18 -12.49 9.26
N CYS A 356 -3.94 -13.58 9.43
CA CYS A 356 -3.75 -14.84 8.72
C CYS A 356 -4.36 -14.78 7.31
N THR A 357 -3.60 -15.14 6.28
CA THR A 357 -4.04 -15.15 4.86
C THR A 357 -4.24 -16.55 4.31
N TRP A 358 -3.63 -17.57 4.91
CA TRP A 358 -3.85 -18.98 4.55
C TRP A 358 -3.53 -19.89 5.74
N ALA A 359 -4.32 -20.95 5.90
CA ALA A 359 -4.09 -21.97 6.92
C ALA A 359 -4.09 -23.37 6.29
N GLN A 360 -3.11 -24.21 6.64
CA GLN A 360 -2.97 -25.59 6.19
C GLN A 360 -2.88 -26.52 7.40
N ASN A 361 -3.92 -27.32 7.63
CA ASN A 361 -3.99 -28.31 8.71
C ASN A 361 -3.83 -29.72 8.13
N ILE A 362 -2.65 -30.31 8.32
CA ILE A 362 -2.39 -31.70 7.90
C ILE A 362 -2.76 -32.61 9.07
N VAL A 363 -3.76 -33.46 8.86
CA VAL A 363 -4.37 -34.36 9.86
C VAL A 363 -4.03 -35.80 9.53
N GLY A 364 -3.54 -36.54 10.53
CA GLY A 364 -3.10 -37.91 10.39
C GLY A 364 -2.16 -38.29 11.54
N ASN A 365 -1.10 -39.06 11.28
CA ASN A 365 -0.25 -39.61 12.35
C ASN A 365 0.52 -38.52 13.14
N LYS A 366 0.75 -37.35 12.54
CA LYS A 366 1.36 -36.19 13.21
C LYS A 366 0.63 -34.91 12.81
N GLU A 367 -0.46 -34.61 13.51
CA GLU A 367 -1.28 -33.45 13.18
C GLU A 367 -0.48 -32.13 13.34
N THR A 368 -0.47 -31.35 12.25
CA THR A 368 0.25 -30.07 12.16
C THR A 368 -0.64 -28.98 11.58
N LEU A 369 -0.27 -27.72 11.85
CA LEU A 369 -0.91 -26.54 11.29
C LEU A 369 0.17 -25.55 10.88
N ARG A 370 0.09 -25.07 9.63
CA ARG A 370 0.89 -23.96 9.11
C ARG A 370 -0.05 -22.79 8.87
N LEU A 371 0.23 -21.65 9.48
CA LEU A 371 -0.47 -20.39 9.22
C LEU A 371 0.48 -19.46 8.46
N GLU A 372 0.08 -19.05 7.26
CA GLU A 372 0.69 -17.90 6.61
C GLU A 372 0.10 -16.63 7.21
N ILE A 373 0.93 -15.86 7.92
CA ILE A 373 0.58 -14.57 8.49
C ILE A 373 1.12 -13.48 7.57
N GLN A 374 0.23 -12.63 7.08
CA GLN A 374 0.59 -11.43 6.34
C GLN A 374 0.95 -10.33 7.34
N THR A 375 2.23 -9.96 7.42
CA THR A 375 2.69 -8.76 8.14
C THR A 375 3.06 -7.69 7.10
N ALA A 376 4.19 -6.99 7.24
CA ALA A 376 4.78 -6.29 6.10
C ALA A 376 5.34 -7.26 5.03
N LYS A 377 5.51 -8.54 5.39
CA LYS A 377 5.90 -9.68 4.55
C LYS A 377 5.07 -10.90 4.95
N LYS A 378 4.98 -11.92 4.08
CA LYS A 378 4.44 -13.23 4.46
C LYS A 378 5.43 -13.94 5.40
N GLU A 379 4.94 -14.44 6.53
CA GLU A 379 5.69 -15.30 7.46
C GLU A 379 4.89 -16.57 7.76
N ASP A 380 5.58 -17.70 7.91
CA ASP A 380 4.96 -18.97 8.28
C ASP A 380 5.07 -19.21 9.80
N ILE A 381 3.94 -19.37 10.48
CA ILE A 381 3.89 -19.89 11.84
C ILE A 381 3.46 -21.35 11.80
N LEU A 382 4.35 -22.22 12.26
CA LEU A 382 4.13 -23.67 12.33
C LEU A 382 3.71 -24.08 13.74
N PHE A 383 2.77 -25.03 13.82
CA PHE A 383 2.30 -25.65 15.05
C PHE A 383 2.22 -27.17 14.88
N ARG A 384 2.35 -27.90 16.00
CA ARG A 384 2.05 -29.33 16.10
C ARG A 384 1.03 -29.56 17.22
N LYS A 385 0.14 -30.53 17.03
CA LYS A 385 -0.77 -31.02 18.07
C LYS A 385 -0.08 -32.12 18.87
N GLU A 386 0.02 -31.96 20.18
CA GLU A 386 0.63 -32.92 21.09
C GLU A 386 -0.27 -33.08 22.32
N GLY A 387 -0.78 -34.29 22.58
CA GLY A 387 -1.74 -34.54 23.66
C GLY A 387 -3.05 -33.74 23.51
N GLY A 388 -3.53 -33.58 22.27
CA GLY A 388 -4.71 -32.79 21.94
C GLY A 388 -4.53 -31.26 21.99
N LYS A 389 -3.33 -30.76 22.33
CA LYS A 389 -3.06 -29.31 22.45
C LYS A 389 -2.06 -28.85 21.40
N TRP A 390 -2.32 -27.68 20.82
CA TRP A 390 -1.44 -27.06 19.84
C TRP A 390 -0.26 -26.35 20.49
N LYS A 391 0.95 -26.58 19.95
CA LYS A 391 2.21 -25.95 20.36
C LYS A 391 2.89 -25.31 19.15
N ARG A 392 3.32 -24.05 19.26
CA ARG A 392 4.11 -23.33 18.22
C ARG A 392 5.50 -23.95 18.11
N VAL A 393 5.94 -24.23 16.88
CA VAL A 393 7.26 -24.78 16.57
C VAL A 393 8.22 -23.63 16.24
N GLN A 394 9.36 -23.60 16.94
CA GLN A 394 10.47 -22.69 16.63
C GLN A 394 11.26 -23.26 15.45
N VAL A 395 11.27 -22.56 14.30
CA VAL A 395 12.13 -22.93 13.16
C VAL A 395 13.51 -22.30 13.36
N THR A 396 14.38 -22.98 14.09
CA THR A 396 15.82 -22.68 14.02
C THR A 396 16.31 -22.97 12.61
N GLN A 397 16.74 -21.93 11.88
CA GLN A 397 17.53 -22.14 10.67
C GLN A 397 18.78 -22.95 11.04
N PRO A 398 19.18 -23.97 10.23
CA PRO A 398 20.40 -24.70 10.48
C PRO A 398 21.60 -23.74 10.52
N LYS A 399 22.27 -23.68 11.67
CA LYS A 399 23.53 -22.96 11.82
C LYS A 399 24.52 -23.60 10.83
N ALA A 400 25.03 -22.82 9.87
CA ALA A 400 25.92 -23.34 8.84
C ALA A 400 27.09 -24.11 9.48
N SER A 401 27.17 -25.42 9.23
CA SER A 401 28.14 -26.29 9.87
C SER A 401 29.54 -25.97 9.36
N GLN A 402 30.37 -25.39 10.23
CA GLN A 402 31.77 -25.17 9.91
C GLN A 402 32.48 -26.51 9.72
N GLY A 403 33.06 -26.71 8.54
CA GLY A 403 34.14 -27.68 8.28
C GLY A 403 33.89 -29.13 8.65
N SER A 404 33.18 -29.88 7.80
CA SER A 404 33.56 -31.29 7.61
C SER A 404 34.98 -31.34 7.02
N PRO A 405 35.89 -32.19 7.52
CA PRO A 405 37.24 -32.30 6.95
C PRO A 405 37.23 -32.73 5.48
N ASN A 406 38.08 -32.09 4.67
CA ASN A 406 38.23 -32.41 3.26
C ASN A 406 38.82 -33.83 3.09
N PRO A 407 38.20 -34.74 2.32
CA PRO A 407 38.80 -36.04 2.03
C PRO A 407 40.14 -35.88 1.29
N ALA A 408 41.12 -36.69 1.66
CA ALA A 408 42.52 -36.48 1.26
C ALA A 408 42.74 -36.65 -0.25
N SER A 409 43.51 -35.73 -0.84
CA SER A 409 44.06 -35.92 -2.20
C SER A 409 45.02 -37.11 -2.24
N PRO A 410 44.98 -37.97 -3.28
CA PRO A 410 45.88 -39.11 -3.38
C PRO A 410 47.35 -38.68 -3.51
N SER A 411 48.25 -39.50 -2.96
CA SER A 411 49.68 -39.21 -2.82
C SER A 411 50.44 -39.18 -4.15
N LYS A 412 51.47 -38.33 -4.21
CA LYS A 412 52.41 -38.22 -5.33
C LYS A 412 53.07 -39.57 -5.68
N THR A 413 52.96 -40.01 -6.93
CA THR A 413 53.81 -41.08 -7.48
C THR A 413 55.23 -40.55 -7.72
N THR A 414 56.25 -41.33 -7.40
CA THR A 414 57.66 -40.96 -7.62
C THR A 414 58.12 -41.22 -9.06
N PRO A 415 59.01 -40.39 -9.62
CA PRO A 415 59.64 -40.66 -10.92
C PRO A 415 60.77 -41.71 -10.78
N ARG A 416 61.02 -42.47 -11.85
CA ARG A 416 62.19 -43.36 -11.99
C ARG A 416 62.88 -43.10 -13.35
N PRO A 417 64.21 -43.03 -13.43
CA PRO A 417 64.89 -42.42 -14.57
C PRO A 417 65.21 -43.40 -15.72
N ASN A 418 65.52 -42.79 -16.88
CA ASN A 418 66.18 -43.28 -18.09
C ASN A 418 66.65 -44.75 -18.15
N LYS A 419 66.37 -45.37 -19.31
CA LYS A 419 67.44 -46.01 -20.09
C LYS A 419 67.21 -45.84 -21.59
N SER A 420 68.32 -45.74 -22.31
CA SER A 420 68.41 -45.66 -23.77
C SER A 420 68.17 -47.01 -24.44
N GLN A 421 67.56 -47.01 -25.63
CA GLN A 421 68.34 -47.05 -26.87
C GLN A 421 67.58 -46.38 -28.02
#